data_AF-A0A8T6P1G1-F1
#
_entry.id   AF-A0A8T6P1G1-F1
#
_cell.length_a   1.000
_cell.length_b   1.000
_cell.length_c   1.000
_cell.angle_alpha   90.00
_cell.angle_beta   90.00
_cell.angle_gamma   90.00
#
_symmetry.space_group_name_H-M   'P 1'
#
loop_
_entity.id
_entity.type
_entity.pdbx_description
1 polymer ?
#
loop_
_entity_poly.entity_id
_entity_poly.type
_entity_poly.pdbx_seq_one_letter_code
_entity_poly.pdbx_strand_id
1 'polypeptide(L)'
;MINLLDLRKDELTDLLTGWGFARYRADQVWTWLYTHKVTDFGAMHNLPGDLVEQLESEARIGGLETVRDLLSNDGETRKYLFRLPDGQLIETVLMAYDDDRRTACISSQAGCAMGCVFCATGQMGFARNLTTGEIVEQALHVARVLEAEDDRLSNVVMMGMGEPFHNYDNTLEAVRRLNTDLGIGQRHITVSTVGLVPAIDRFAEEDLQVRLAISLHAATDEERSDLLPVNRRYPIGELMDSVRRYIDRTGRRVTFEWALIAHENDTPEEAHALGELLEGLLCHVNVIPLNPTAGYTGHKPDRDRVDRFAAILKSYGIPATIRVRRGIDINAGCGQLKTDVLREGQA
;
A
#
# COMPACT_ATOMS: atom_id res chain seq x y z
N MET A 1 -2.17 -24.04 -13.33
CA MET A 1 -1.01 -23.24 -13.78
C MET A 1 -0.47 -22.45 -12.61
N ILE A 2 0.80 -22.65 -12.28
CA ILE A 2 1.51 -22.03 -11.15
C ILE A 2 1.88 -20.60 -11.54
N ASN A 3 1.65 -19.61 -10.69
CA ASN A 3 2.16 -18.26 -10.95
C ASN A 3 3.58 -18.14 -10.40
N LEU A 4 4.55 -17.84 -11.24
CA LEU A 4 5.95 -17.76 -10.79
C LEU A 4 6.20 -16.59 -9.84
N LEU A 5 5.38 -15.54 -9.88
CA LEU A 5 5.50 -14.41 -8.97
C LEU A 5 5.05 -14.74 -7.53
N ASP A 6 4.35 -15.87 -7.33
CA ASP A 6 3.97 -16.37 -6.00
C ASP A 6 5.06 -17.22 -5.35
N LEU A 7 6.08 -17.63 -6.11
CA LEU A 7 7.15 -18.48 -5.61
C LEU A 7 8.28 -17.66 -5.02
N ARG A 8 8.82 -18.11 -3.89
CA ARG A 8 10.15 -17.71 -3.47
C ARG A 8 11.21 -18.29 -4.40
N LYS A 9 12.42 -17.75 -4.36
CA LYS A 9 13.50 -18.18 -5.25
C LYS A 9 13.94 -19.63 -4.99
N ASP A 10 13.92 -20.07 -3.74
CA ASP A 10 14.12 -21.48 -3.34
C ASP A 10 13.02 -22.38 -3.92
N GLU A 11 11.76 -21.96 -3.86
CA GLU A 11 10.62 -22.73 -4.39
C GLU A 11 10.66 -22.83 -5.91
N LEU A 12 11.03 -21.75 -6.62
CA LEU A 12 11.30 -21.80 -8.06
C LEU A 12 12.45 -22.76 -8.39
N THR A 13 13.50 -22.74 -7.56
CA THR A 13 14.62 -23.66 -7.73
C THR A 13 14.19 -25.11 -7.60
N ASP A 14 13.42 -25.44 -6.57
CA ASP A 14 12.92 -26.79 -6.32
C ASP A 14 11.96 -27.23 -7.44
N LEU A 15 11.07 -26.33 -7.91
CA LEU A 15 10.18 -26.59 -9.04
C LEU A 15 10.96 -26.98 -10.31
N LEU A 16 11.95 -26.15 -10.70
CA LEU A 16 12.72 -26.40 -11.92
C LEU A 16 13.58 -27.67 -11.81
N THR A 17 14.17 -27.93 -10.64
CA THR A 17 14.91 -29.19 -10.44
C THR A 17 14.01 -30.41 -10.43
N GLY A 18 12.78 -30.29 -9.94
CA GLY A 18 11.76 -31.34 -10.00
C GLY A 18 11.35 -31.68 -11.44
N TRP A 19 11.45 -30.73 -12.37
CA TRP A 19 11.27 -30.94 -13.81
C TRP A 19 12.53 -31.43 -14.52
N GLY A 20 13.64 -31.64 -13.81
CA GLY A 20 14.91 -32.12 -14.36
C GLY A 20 15.84 -31.03 -14.89
N PHE A 21 15.53 -29.75 -14.69
CA PHE A 21 16.40 -28.65 -15.08
C PHE A 21 17.45 -28.34 -14.02
N ALA A 22 18.61 -27.86 -14.47
CA ALA A 22 19.70 -27.50 -13.57
C ALA A 22 19.33 -26.33 -12.65
N ARG A 23 19.81 -26.37 -11.40
CA ARG A 23 19.54 -25.36 -10.35
C ARG A 23 19.74 -23.90 -10.81
N TYR A 24 20.78 -23.63 -11.59
CA TYR A 24 21.08 -22.26 -12.06
C TYR A 24 20.02 -21.68 -13.02
N ARG A 25 19.12 -22.51 -13.58
CA ARG A 25 18.01 -22.03 -14.41
C ARG A 25 17.05 -21.15 -13.61
N ALA A 26 16.94 -21.38 -12.30
CA ALA A 26 16.15 -20.52 -11.43
C ALA A 26 16.68 -19.10 -11.40
N ASP A 27 18.01 -18.90 -11.37
CA ASP A 27 18.61 -17.56 -11.42
C ASP A 27 18.30 -16.83 -12.72
N GLN A 28 18.28 -17.56 -13.84
CA GLN A 28 17.96 -16.99 -15.15
C GLN A 28 16.50 -16.57 -15.23
N VAL A 29 15.57 -17.46 -14.86
CA VAL A 29 14.13 -17.14 -14.80
C VAL A 29 13.89 -15.97 -13.84
N TRP A 30 14.49 -15.98 -12.66
CA TRP A 30 14.37 -14.91 -11.67
C TRP A 30 14.83 -13.55 -12.22
N THR A 31 15.96 -13.54 -12.95
CA THR A 31 16.47 -12.32 -13.60
C THR A 31 15.48 -11.80 -14.65
N TRP A 32 14.87 -12.68 -15.44
CA TRP A 32 13.85 -12.27 -16.41
C TRP A 32 12.61 -11.68 -15.73
N LEU A 33 12.16 -12.26 -14.62
CA LEU A 33 10.98 -11.80 -13.89
C LEU A 33 11.16 -10.42 -13.25
N TYR A 34 12.33 -10.11 -12.68
CA TYR A 34 12.48 -8.92 -11.83
C TYR A 34 13.42 -7.85 -12.41
N THR A 35 14.47 -8.25 -13.14
CA THR A 35 15.36 -7.32 -13.83
C THR A 35 14.72 -6.88 -15.14
N HIS A 36 14.37 -7.84 -16.00
CA HIS A 36 13.78 -7.56 -17.32
C HIS A 36 12.26 -7.40 -17.30
N LYS A 37 11.61 -7.76 -16.18
CA LYS A 37 10.17 -7.58 -15.90
C LYS A 37 9.25 -8.15 -16.97
N VAL A 38 9.69 -9.21 -17.65
CA VAL A 38 8.95 -9.78 -18.78
C VAL A 38 7.60 -10.32 -18.31
N THR A 39 6.64 -10.31 -19.22
CA THR A 39 5.30 -10.88 -19.03
C THR A 39 5.06 -12.11 -19.90
N ASP A 40 6.08 -12.54 -20.64
CA ASP A 40 6.02 -13.63 -21.62
C ASP A 40 7.28 -14.50 -21.53
N PHE A 41 7.11 -15.82 -21.62
CA PHE A 41 8.22 -16.76 -21.55
C PHE A 41 9.09 -16.75 -22.82
N GLY A 42 8.51 -16.45 -23.98
CA GLY A 42 9.22 -16.35 -25.25
C GLY A 42 10.27 -15.22 -25.28
N ALA A 43 10.13 -14.22 -24.42
CA ALA A 43 11.15 -13.18 -24.21
C ALA A 43 12.44 -13.71 -23.56
N MET A 44 12.41 -14.89 -22.92
CA MET A 44 13.52 -15.44 -22.14
C MET A 44 14.57 -16.14 -23.03
N HIS A 45 15.22 -15.41 -23.92
CA HIS A 45 16.05 -15.94 -25.01
C HIS A 45 17.28 -16.79 -24.61
N ASN A 46 17.68 -16.77 -23.33
CA ASN A 46 18.79 -17.58 -22.82
C ASN A 46 18.35 -18.90 -22.16
N LEU A 47 17.05 -19.19 -22.17
CA LEU A 47 16.49 -20.45 -21.69
C LEU A 47 16.41 -21.49 -22.82
N PRO A 48 16.61 -22.78 -22.51
CA PRO A 48 16.36 -23.87 -23.44
C PRO A 48 14.88 -23.91 -23.89
N GLY A 49 14.64 -24.36 -25.12
CA GLY A 49 13.27 -24.44 -25.66
C GLY A 49 12.37 -25.39 -24.86
N ASP A 50 12.89 -26.53 -24.41
CA ASP A 50 12.17 -27.48 -23.55
C ASP A 50 11.78 -26.88 -22.18
N LEU A 51 12.62 -26.00 -21.62
CA LEU A 51 12.27 -25.25 -20.40
C LEU A 51 11.15 -24.23 -20.68
N VAL A 52 11.21 -23.50 -21.79
CA VAL A 52 10.17 -22.53 -22.16
C VAL A 52 8.83 -23.23 -22.38
N GLU A 53 8.81 -24.34 -23.12
CA GLU A 53 7.61 -25.17 -23.35
C GLU A 53 7.02 -25.72 -22.03
N GLN A 54 7.87 -26.15 -21.09
CA GLN A 54 7.43 -26.61 -19.77
C GLN A 54 6.83 -25.45 -18.95
N LEU A 55 7.45 -24.27 -19.00
CA LEU A 55 6.95 -23.07 -18.32
C LEU A 55 5.60 -22.62 -18.90
N GLU A 56 5.43 -22.61 -20.21
CA GLU A 56 4.18 -22.23 -20.88
C GLU A 56 3.02 -23.20 -20.58
N SER A 57 3.32 -24.50 -20.37
CA SER A 57 2.31 -25.50 -20.06
C SER A 57 1.91 -25.53 -18.58
N GLU A 58 2.86 -25.37 -17.66
CA GLU A 58 2.63 -25.56 -16.22
C GLU A 58 2.54 -24.25 -15.42
N ALA A 59 3.09 -23.14 -15.94
CA ALA A 59 3.24 -21.88 -15.22
C ALA A 59 2.73 -20.65 -16.00
N ARG A 60 2.57 -19.54 -15.28
CA ARG A 60 2.27 -18.20 -15.81
C ARG A 60 3.12 -17.15 -15.12
N ILE A 61 3.22 -15.99 -15.75
CA ILE A 61 3.83 -14.80 -15.17
C ILE A 61 2.71 -13.80 -14.84
N GLY A 62 2.39 -13.70 -13.55
CA GLY A 62 1.34 -12.80 -13.10
C GLY A 62 -0.06 -13.23 -13.52
N GLY A 63 -0.97 -12.27 -13.54
CA GLY A 63 -2.38 -12.46 -13.87
C GLY A 63 -3.23 -11.21 -13.75
N LEU A 64 -2.62 -10.02 -13.60
CA LEU A 64 -3.34 -8.76 -13.58
C LEU A 64 -3.68 -8.31 -15.00
N GLU A 65 -4.96 -8.32 -15.33
CA GLU A 65 -5.47 -7.71 -16.56
C GLU A 65 -5.74 -6.22 -16.30
N THR A 66 -5.18 -5.32 -17.12
CA THR A 66 -5.49 -3.89 -17.03
C THR A 66 -6.85 -3.62 -17.64
N VAL A 67 -7.87 -3.40 -16.81
CA VAL A 67 -9.24 -3.08 -17.26
C VAL A 67 -9.36 -1.61 -17.63
N ARG A 68 -8.73 -0.74 -16.84
CA ARG A 68 -8.70 0.72 -17.09
C ARG A 68 -7.39 1.32 -16.65
N ASP A 69 -7.05 2.41 -17.32
CA ASP A 69 -5.89 3.24 -17.07
C ASP A 69 -6.32 4.71 -17.19
N LEU A 70 -6.21 5.46 -16.10
CA LEU A 70 -6.70 6.82 -15.98
C LEU A 70 -5.54 7.73 -15.58
N LEU A 71 -5.28 8.75 -16.39
CA LEU A 71 -4.33 9.81 -16.07
C LEU A 71 -5.09 11.03 -15.52
N SER A 72 -4.61 11.63 -14.45
CA SER A 72 -5.16 12.88 -13.89
C SER A 72 -4.95 14.03 -14.85
N ASN A 73 -5.77 15.08 -14.71
CA ASN A 73 -5.71 16.27 -15.56
C ASN A 73 -4.37 17.01 -15.49
N ASP A 74 -3.67 16.93 -14.34
CA ASP A 74 -2.34 17.50 -14.16
C ASP A 74 -1.22 16.60 -14.69
N GLY A 75 -1.52 15.36 -15.11
CA GLY A 75 -0.54 14.39 -15.62
C GLY A 75 0.32 13.72 -14.55
N GLU A 76 0.18 14.09 -13.28
CA GLU A 76 1.09 13.65 -12.21
C GLU A 76 0.60 12.40 -11.47
N THR A 77 -0.62 11.93 -11.74
CA THR A 77 -1.22 10.76 -11.09
C THR A 77 -1.86 9.85 -12.12
N ARG A 78 -1.46 8.58 -12.13
CA ARG A 78 -2.03 7.55 -13.01
C ARG A 78 -2.64 6.44 -12.17
N LYS A 79 -3.89 6.08 -12.42
CA LYS A 79 -4.61 5.02 -11.72
C LYS A 79 -4.92 3.87 -12.66
N TYR A 80 -4.60 2.67 -12.20
CA TYR A 80 -4.88 1.42 -12.89
C TYR A 80 -5.98 0.68 -12.15
N LEU A 81 -6.97 0.18 -12.90
CA LEU A 81 -7.93 -0.81 -12.43
C LEU A 81 -7.53 -2.16 -13.00
N PHE A 82 -7.12 -3.08 -12.14
CA PHE A 82 -6.76 -4.44 -12.53
C PHE A 82 -7.90 -5.42 -12.23
N ARG A 83 -8.05 -6.41 -13.11
CA ARG A 83 -8.83 -7.62 -12.86
C ARG A 83 -7.87 -8.76 -12.51
N LEU A 84 -8.17 -9.40 -11.39
CA LEU A 84 -7.48 -10.57 -10.88
C LEU A 84 -8.01 -11.84 -11.57
N PRO A 85 -7.27 -12.96 -11.55
CA PRO A 85 -7.70 -14.20 -12.21
C PRO A 85 -9.06 -14.76 -11.77
N ASP A 86 -9.50 -14.44 -10.56
CA ASP A 86 -10.79 -14.82 -10.00
C ASP A 86 -11.90 -13.78 -10.26
N GLY A 87 -11.62 -12.79 -11.12
CA GLY A 87 -12.57 -11.76 -11.55
C GLY A 87 -12.71 -10.58 -10.60
N GLN A 88 -12.10 -10.64 -9.41
CA GLN A 88 -12.05 -9.51 -8.47
C GLN A 88 -11.28 -8.33 -9.08
N LEU A 89 -11.57 -7.13 -8.59
CA LEU A 89 -10.93 -5.91 -9.05
C LEU A 89 -10.10 -5.30 -7.94
N ILE A 90 -8.96 -4.72 -8.30
CA ILE A 90 -8.12 -3.91 -7.41
C ILE A 90 -7.62 -2.67 -8.15
N GLU A 91 -7.22 -1.66 -7.39
CA GLU A 91 -6.63 -0.45 -7.95
C GLU A 91 -5.18 -0.25 -7.50
N THR A 92 -4.38 0.34 -8.38
CA THR A 92 -3.01 0.78 -8.12
C THR A 92 -2.86 2.21 -8.60
N VAL A 93 -2.13 3.05 -7.85
CA VAL A 93 -1.90 4.45 -8.23
C VAL A 93 -0.40 4.71 -8.34
N LEU A 94 0.05 5.22 -9.48
CA LEU A 94 1.36 5.82 -9.67
C LEU A 94 1.25 7.33 -9.45
N MET A 95 2.10 7.88 -8.58
CA MET A 95 2.21 9.30 -8.33
C MET A 95 3.62 9.79 -8.63
N ALA A 96 3.71 10.85 -9.45
CA ALA A 96 4.93 11.61 -9.68
C ALA A 96 5.02 12.81 -8.72
N TYR A 97 6.24 13.17 -8.37
CA TYR A 97 6.57 14.29 -7.50
C TYR A 97 7.73 15.09 -8.09
N ASP A 98 7.74 16.39 -7.79
CA ASP A 98 8.70 17.38 -8.28
C ASP A 98 10.16 17.10 -7.86
N ASP A 99 10.36 16.25 -6.84
CA ASP A 99 11.68 15.81 -6.37
C ASP A 99 12.10 14.46 -6.97
N ASP A 100 11.66 14.20 -8.21
CA ASP A 100 11.94 13.00 -9.01
C ASP A 100 11.43 11.69 -8.39
N ARG A 101 10.65 11.74 -7.30
CA ARG A 101 10.06 10.53 -6.73
C ARG A 101 8.93 10.03 -7.63
N ARG A 102 8.88 8.71 -7.78
CA ARG A 102 7.80 7.94 -8.38
C ARG A 102 7.31 6.94 -7.35
N THR A 103 6.08 7.13 -6.87
CA THR A 103 5.52 6.31 -5.80
C THR A 103 4.37 5.47 -6.32
N ALA A 104 4.49 4.15 -6.20
CA ALA A 104 3.37 3.23 -6.40
C ALA A 104 2.60 3.04 -5.08
N CYS A 105 1.31 3.36 -5.09
CA CYS A 105 0.36 3.00 -4.06
C CYS A 105 -0.31 1.69 -4.47
N ILE A 106 0.05 0.60 -3.79
CA ILE A 106 -0.39 -0.76 -4.14
C ILE A 106 -1.36 -1.33 -3.10
N SER A 107 -2.24 -2.20 -3.58
CA SER A 107 -3.26 -2.90 -2.81
C SER A 107 -2.72 -4.19 -2.20
N SER A 108 -3.22 -4.56 -1.02
CA SER A 108 -2.90 -5.79 -0.30
C SER A 108 -4.07 -6.77 -0.22
N GLN A 109 -5.30 -6.31 -0.48
CA GLN A 109 -6.52 -7.11 -0.47
C GLN A 109 -7.46 -6.65 -1.59
N ALA A 110 -8.35 -7.55 -2.03
CA ALA A 110 -9.52 -7.19 -2.81
C ALA A 110 -10.64 -6.77 -1.83
N GLY A 111 -10.86 -5.46 -1.71
CA GLY A 111 -11.69 -4.88 -0.66
C GLY A 111 -10.95 -4.74 0.68
N CYS A 112 -11.66 -4.47 1.77
CA CYS A 112 -11.07 -4.37 3.11
C CYS A 112 -12.09 -4.70 4.21
N ALA A 113 -11.68 -5.51 5.18
CA ALA A 113 -12.55 -5.93 6.29
C ALA A 113 -12.60 -4.93 7.46
N MET A 114 -11.77 -3.88 7.44
CA MET A 114 -11.62 -2.96 8.58
C MET A 114 -12.80 -1.99 8.76
N GLY A 115 -13.61 -1.78 7.72
CA GLY A 115 -14.84 -0.98 7.81
C GLY A 115 -14.65 0.48 8.20
N CYS A 116 -13.50 1.10 7.86
CA CYS A 116 -13.27 2.52 8.13
C CYS A 116 -14.32 3.36 7.40
N VAL A 117 -15.07 4.20 8.12
CA VAL A 117 -16.32 4.78 7.62
C VAL A 117 -16.12 5.78 6.48
N PHE A 118 -14.99 6.50 6.48
CA PHE A 118 -14.63 7.48 5.45
C PHE A 118 -13.95 6.85 4.23
N CYS A 119 -13.63 5.55 4.27
CA CYS A 119 -12.88 4.83 3.24
C CYS A 119 -13.83 4.10 2.28
N ALA A 120 -13.78 4.42 0.99
CA ALA A 120 -14.58 3.75 -0.04
C ALA A 120 -14.29 2.25 -0.10
N THR A 121 -13.03 1.82 0.07
CA THR A 121 -12.67 0.40 0.12
C THR A 121 -13.27 -0.33 1.32
N GLY A 122 -13.32 0.31 2.49
CA GLY A 122 -13.96 -0.26 3.68
C GLY A 122 -15.47 -0.45 3.51
N GLN A 123 -16.12 0.41 2.72
CA GLN A 123 -17.55 0.35 2.41
C GLN A 123 -17.90 -0.75 1.39
N MET A 124 -16.94 -1.21 0.58
CA MET A 124 -17.14 -2.29 -0.39
C MET A 124 -17.19 -3.69 0.24
N GLY A 125 -16.77 -3.81 1.50
CA GLY A 125 -16.55 -5.09 2.15
C GLY A 125 -15.24 -5.75 1.73
N PHE A 126 -15.08 -7.02 2.13
CA PHE A 126 -13.87 -7.81 1.92
C PHE A 126 -14.19 -9.03 1.06
N ALA A 127 -13.41 -9.24 0.01
CA ALA A 127 -13.47 -10.45 -0.79
C ALA A 127 -12.40 -11.45 -0.36
N ARG A 128 -11.12 -11.09 -0.51
CA ARG A 128 -9.99 -11.93 -0.13
C ARG A 128 -8.68 -11.16 0.01
N ASN A 129 -7.70 -11.84 0.61
CA ASN A 129 -6.31 -11.44 0.57
C ASN A 129 -5.73 -11.61 -0.85
N LEU A 130 -4.83 -10.71 -1.22
CA LEU A 130 -3.99 -10.90 -2.40
C LEU A 130 -2.84 -11.84 -2.08
N THR A 131 -2.39 -12.61 -3.06
CA THR A 131 -1.16 -13.40 -2.95
C THR A 131 0.06 -12.49 -3.05
N THR A 132 1.24 -12.99 -2.66
CA THR A 132 2.50 -12.26 -2.84
C THR A 132 2.70 -11.80 -4.29
N GLY A 133 2.45 -12.69 -5.25
CA GLY A 133 2.59 -12.39 -6.67
C GLY A 133 1.66 -11.28 -7.14
N GLU A 134 0.40 -11.29 -6.72
CA GLU A 134 -0.58 -10.23 -7.06
C GLU A 134 -0.20 -8.87 -6.45
N ILE A 135 0.44 -8.85 -5.28
CA ILE A 135 0.96 -7.60 -4.68
C ILE A 135 2.17 -7.08 -5.46
N VAL A 136 3.13 -7.96 -5.74
CA VAL A 136 4.38 -7.60 -6.43
C VAL A 136 4.13 -7.21 -7.89
N GLU A 137 3.19 -7.86 -8.56
CA GLU A 137 2.85 -7.60 -9.96
C GLU A 137 2.36 -6.17 -10.19
N GLN A 138 1.67 -5.56 -9.21
CA GLN A 138 1.28 -4.14 -9.28
C GLN A 138 2.51 -3.23 -9.39
N ALA A 139 3.56 -3.49 -8.61
CA ALA A 139 4.80 -2.74 -8.66
C ALA A 139 5.61 -3.03 -9.93
N LEU A 140 5.63 -4.28 -10.41
CA LEU A 140 6.25 -4.65 -11.69
C LEU A 140 5.57 -3.94 -12.86
N HIS A 141 4.24 -3.84 -12.85
CA HIS A 141 3.48 -3.09 -13.85
C HIS A 141 3.90 -1.61 -13.87
N VAL A 142 3.89 -0.95 -12.71
CA VAL A 142 4.29 0.45 -12.61
C VAL A 142 5.76 0.65 -13.02
N ALA A 143 6.65 -0.26 -12.63
CA ALA A 143 8.06 -0.20 -13.02
C ALA A 143 8.24 -0.29 -14.55
N ARG A 144 7.51 -1.18 -15.23
CA ARG A 144 7.53 -1.27 -16.70
C ARG A 144 7.03 0.01 -17.37
N VAL A 145 5.94 0.60 -16.85
CA VAL A 145 5.41 1.87 -17.38
C VAL A 145 6.46 2.97 -17.30
N LEU A 146 7.12 3.10 -16.15
CA LEU A 146 8.18 4.10 -15.94
C LEU A 146 9.43 3.82 -16.78
N GLU A 147 9.86 2.56 -16.90
CA GLU A 147 11.03 2.21 -17.74
C GLU A 147 10.78 2.54 -19.22
N ALA A 148 9.54 2.43 -19.71
CA ALA A 148 9.18 2.85 -21.06
C ALA A 148 9.25 4.38 -21.27
N GLU A 149 9.24 5.15 -20.16
CA GLU A 149 9.34 6.61 -20.11
C GLU A 149 10.75 7.09 -19.69
N ASP A 150 11.74 6.19 -19.68
CA ASP A 150 13.12 6.44 -19.20
C ASP A 150 13.19 6.92 -17.74
N ASP A 151 12.25 6.43 -16.92
CA ASP A 151 12.13 6.71 -15.50
C ASP A 151 12.17 5.40 -14.68
N ARG A 152 12.13 5.50 -13.34
CA ARG A 152 12.17 4.34 -12.44
C ARG A 152 11.24 4.47 -11.26
N LEU A 153 10.69 3.34 -10.83
CA LEU A 153 9.94 3.26 -9.58
C LEU A 153 10.88 3.50 -8.38
N SER A 154 10.66 4.56 -7.61
CA SER A 154 11.53 4.94 -6.49
C SER A 154 10.97 4.58 -5.12
N ASN A 155 9.64 4.52 -4.99
CA ASN A 155 8.93 4.40 -3.71
C ASN A 155 7.71 3.50 -3.85
N VAL A 156 7.38 2.77 -2.78
CA VAL A 156 6.13 1.99 -2.69
C VAL A 156 5.45 2.27 -1.36
N VAL A 157 4.14 2.46 -1.39
CA VAL A 157 3.30 2.57 -0.20
C VAL A 157 2.19 1.53 -0.24
N MET A 158 2.05 0.75 0.83
CA MET A 158 0.94 -0.18 1.04
C MET A 158 -0.25 0.57 1.62
N MET A 159 -0.79 1.50 0.82
CA MET A 159 -1.90 2.39 1.18
C MET A 159 -3.04 2.33 0.15
N GLY A 160 -3.02 1.32 -0.72
CA GLY A 160 -4.08 1.04 -1.67
C GLY A 160 -5.28 0.38 -1.00
N MET A 161 -5.88 -0.59 -1.67
CA MET A 161 -7.00 -1.36 -1.11
C MET A 161 -6.51 -2.41 -0.11
N GLY A 162 -7.18 -2.50 1.04
CA GLY A 162 -6.92 -3.52 2.06
C GLY A 162 -6.13 -3.05 3.27
N GLU A 163 -6.11 -3.89 4.29
CA GLU A 163 -5.29 -3.75 5.49
C GLU A 163 -4.07 -4.70 5.40
N PRO A 164 -2.86 -4.18 5.16
CA PRO A 164 -1.67 -4.98 4.93
C PRO A 164 -1.37 -5.97 6.06
N PHE A 165 -1.59 -5.60 7.32
CA PHE A 165 -1.35 -6.52 8.45
C PHE A 165 -2.45 -7.57 8.64
N HIS A 166 -3.61 -7.42 8.01
CA HIS A 166 -4.60 -8.49 7.91
C HIS A 166 -4.22 -9.51 6.82
N ASN A 167 -3.32 -9.14 5.91
CA ASN A 167 -2.69 -10.01 4.93
C ASN A 167 -1.17 -10.12 5.17
N TYR A 168 -0.79 -10.40 6.42
CA TYR A 168 0.57 -10.19 6.91
C TYR A 168 1.65 -10.93 6.10
N ASP A 169 1.52 -12.24 5.96
CA ASP A 169 2.60 -13.07 5.39
C ASP A 169 2.82 -12.73 3.90
N ASN A 170 1.74 -12.62 3.11
CA ASN A 170 1.84 -12.25 1.70
C ASN A 170 2.41 -10.84 1.51
N THR A 171 1.93 -9.89 2.33
CA THR A 171 2.41 -8.49 2.32
C THR A 171 3.90 -8.43 2.61
N LEU A 172 4.34 -9.14 3.66
CA LEU A 172 5.71 -9.01 4.12
C LEU A 172 6.69 -9.71 3.17
N GLU A 173 6.30 -10.83 2.60
CA GLU A 173 7.05 -11.43 1.50
C GLU A 173 7.12 -10.48 0.31
N ALA A 174 6.01 -9.86 -0.10
CA ALA A 174 6.01 -8.87 -1.18
C ALA A 174 6.96 -7.70 -0.87
N VAL A 175 6.96 -7.17 0.35
CA VAL A 175 7.88 -6.12 0.81
C VAL A 175 9.35 -6.56 0.67
N ARG A 176 9.69 -7.80 1.00
CA ARG A 176 11.04 -8.34 0.77
C ARG A 176 11.37 -8.35 -0.70
N ARG A 177 10.47 -8.84 -1.56
CA ARG A 177 10.66 -8.90 -3.03
C ARG A 177 10.81 -7.51 -3.67
N LEU A 178 9.98 -6.54 -3.25
CA LEU A 178 10.12 -5.13 -3.65
C LEU A 178 11.51 -4.57 -3.33
N ASN A 179 12.08 -4.96 -2.18
CA ASN A 179 13.42 -4.53 -1.79
C ASN A 179 14.53 -5.27 -2.54
N THR A 180 14.51 -6.59 -2.51
CA THR A 180 15.64 -7.41 -2.97
C THR A 180 15.67 -7.60 -4.48
N ASP A 181 14.51 -7.72 -5.13
CA ASP A 181 14.44 -8.06 -6.55
C ASP A 181 14.13 -6.84 -7.42
N LEU A 182 13.28 -5.93 -6.95
CA LEU A 182 13.00 -4.64 -7.62
C LEU A 182 13.98 -3.53 -7.21
N GLY A 183 14.86 -3.77 -6.23
CA GLY A 183 15.92 -2.84 -5.85
C GLY A 183 15.45 -1.58 -5.10
N ILE A 184 14.21 -1.56 -4.60
CA ILE A 184 13.66 -0.40 -3.89
C ILE A 184 14.23 -0.38 -2.48
N GLY A 185 15.00 0.66 -2.12
CA GLY A 185 15.58 0.75 -0.77
C GLY A 185 14.49 0.68 0.32
N GLN A 186 14.71 -0.08 1.39
CA GLN A 186 13.67 -0.37 2.41
C GLN A 186 13.00 0.90 2.99
N ARG A 187 13.76 1.99 3.17
CA ARG A 187 13.24 3.27 3.67
C ARG A 187 12.33 3.99 2.66
N HIS A 188 12.24 3.52 1.42
CA HIS A 188 11.33 4.01 0.39
C HIS A 188 10.06 3.16 0.28
N ILE A 189 9.96 2.10 1.09
CA ILE A 189 8.77 1.27 1.25
C ILE A 189 8.08 1.67 2.55
N THR A 190 6.77 1.89 2.51
CA THR A 190 5.95 2.18 3.69
C THR A 190 4.80 1.20 3.80
N VAL A 191 4.66 0.55 4.95
CA VAL A 191 3.48 -0.26 5.29
C VAL A 191 2.59 0.55 6.22
N SER A 192 1.33 0.72 5.83
CA SER A 192 0.31 1.39 6.66
C SER A 192 -0.58 0.36 7.32
N THR A 193 -1.05 0.63 8.54
CA THR A 193 -2.04 -0.20 9.22
C THR A 193 -3.05 0.63 10.00
N VAL A 194 -4.28 0.14 10.14
CA VAL A 194 -5.32 0.69 11.03
C VAL A 194 -5.09 0.36 12.51
N GLY A 195 -3.99 -0.29 12.87
CA GLY A 195 -3.62 -0.52 14.27
C GLY A 195 -3.91 -1.94 14.76
N LEU A 196 -3.58 -2.97 13.95
CA LEU A 196 -3.58 -4.36 14.39
C LEU A 196 -2.43 -4.61 15.37
N VAL A 197 -2.66 -4.40 16.66
CA VAL A 197 -1.62 -4.44 17.72
C VAL A 197 -0.70 -5.67 17.65
N PRO A 198 -1.22 -6.92 17.61
CA PRO A 198 -0.34 -8.09 17.54
C PRO A 198 0.55 -8.12 16.29
N ALA A 199 0.08 -7.53 15.19
CA ALA A 199 0.83 -7.48 13.94
C ALA A 199 1.90 -6.38 13.96
N ILE A 200 1.65 -5.25 14.63
CA ILE A 200 2.68 -4.22 14.86
C ILE A 200 3.81 -4.80 15.71
N ASP A 201 3.47 -5.51 16.79
CA ASP A 201 4.45 -6.18 17.65
C ASP A 201 5.24 -7.23 16.86
N ARG A 202 4.58 -8.05 16.03
CA ARG A 202 5.27 -8.99 15.12
C ARG A 202 6.20 -8.26 14.15
N PHE A 203 5.75 -7.16 13.55
CA PHE A 203 6.53 -6.37 12.59
C PHE A 203 7.77 -5.71 13.19
N ALA A 204 7.76 -5.42 14.49
CA ALA A 204 8.95 -4.93 15.20
C ALA A 204 10.11 -5.94 15.17
N GLU A 205 9.80 -7.24 15.09
CA GLU A 205 10.78 -8.35 15.15
C GLU A 205 11.32 -8.79 13.78
N GLU A 206 10.79 -8.27 12.67
CA GLU A 206 11.14 -8.71 11.30
C GLU A 206 12.51 -8.18 10.81
N ASP A 207 13.22 -7.38 11.62
CA ASP A 207 14.51 -6.75 11.31
C ASP A 207 14.53 -5.96 9.98
N LEU A 208 13.38 -5.41 9.58
CA LEU A 208 13.23 -4.62 8.35
C LEU A 208 13.29 -3.12 8.64
N GLN A 209 14.04 -2.34 7.85
CA GLN A 209 14.06 -0.86 7.91
C GLN A 209 12.91 -0.19 7.13
N VAL A 210 11.85 -0.94 6.85
CA VAL A 210 10.64 -0.47 6.17
C VAL A 210 9.89 0.48 7.08
N ARG A 211 9.33 1.56 6.52
CA ARG A 211 8.62 2.57 7.30
C ARG A 211 7.26 2.04 7.74
N LEU A 212 6.89 2.32 8.99
CA LEU A 212 5.56 2.05 9.53
C LEU A 212 4.72 3.33 9.55
N ALA A 213 3.52 3.26 9.00
CA ALA A 213 2.49 4.27 9.13
C ALA A 213 1.27 3.70 9.88
N ILE A 214 0.67 4.52 10.76
CA ILE A 214 -0.51 4.16 11.55
C ILE A 214 -1.66 5.10 11.19
N SER A 215 -2.76 4.54 10.71
CA SER A 215 -4.03 5.24 10.50
C SER A 215 -4.73 5.46 11.85
N LEU A 216 -4.51 6.66 12.44
CA LEU A 216 -5.01 7.00 13.77
C LEU A 216 -6.37 7.71 13.71
N HIS A 217 -6.40 8.88 13.06
CA HIS A 217 -7.58 9.67 12.69
C HIS A 217 -8.52 10.19 13.81
N ALA A 218 -8.27 9.86 15.08
CA ALA A 218 -8.93 10.47 16.24
C ALA A 218 -8.04 10.31 17.47
N ALA A 219 -8.17 11.22 18.44
CA ALA A 219 -7.37 11.22 19.66
C ALA A 219 -8.06 10.53 20.85
N THR A 220 -9.38 10.25 20.74
CA THR A 220 -10.18 9.58 21.76
C THR A 220 -10.73 8.23 21.27
N ASP A 221 -10.95 7.29 22.20
CA ASP A 221 -11.48 5.96 21.84
C ASP A 221 -12.91 5.99 21.31
N GLU A 222 -13.73 6.94 21.76
CA GLU A 222 -15.11 7.13 21.30
C GLU A 222 -15.12 7.48 19.81
N GLU A 223 -14.49 8.60 19.44
CA GLU A 223 -14.42 9.07 18.06
C GLU A 223 -13.67 8.08 17.16
N ARG A 224 -12.60 7.47 17.67
CA ARG A 224 -11.84 6.50 16.88
C ARG A 224 -12.65 5.25 16.60
N SER A 225 -13.52 4.82 17.51
CA SER A 225 -14.40 3.65 17.28
C SER A 225 -15.50 3.93 16.27
N ASP A 226 -15.93 5.19 16.16
CA ASP A 226 -16.90 5.64 15.17
C ASP A 226 -16.26 5.74 13.78
N LEU A 227 -15.01 6.19 13.69
CA LEU A 227 -14.28 6.28 12.42
C LEU A 227 -13.65 4.95 11.97
N LEU A 228 -13.04 4.22 12.91
CA LEU A 228 -12.32 2.96 12.71
C LEU A 228 -12.83 1.88 13.68
N PRO A 229 -13.75 1.00 13.24
CA PRO A 229 -14.33 -0.05 14.09
C PRO A 229 -13.31 -0.96 14.79
N VAL A 230 -12.11 -1.13 14.21
CA VAL A 230 -11.00 -1.89 14.81
C VAL A 230 -10.60 -1.37 16.19
N ASN A 231 -10.84 -0.09 16.49
CA ASN A 231 -10.53 0.50 17.79
C ASN A 231 -11.25 -0.18 18.95
N ARG A 232 -12.46 -0.72 18.71
CA ARG A 232 -13.20 -1.49 19.74
C ARG A 232 -12.46 -2.77 20.15
N ARG A 233 -11.60 -3.30 19.27
CA ARG A 233 -10.79 -4.48 19.52
C ARG A 233 -9.41 -4.14 20.07
N TYR A 234 -8.81 -3.06 19.56
CA TYR A 234 -7.50 -2.53 19.93
C TYR A 234 -7.63 -1.02 20.19
N PRO A 235 -7.99 -0.63 21.43
CA PRO A 235 -8.17 0.78 21.82
C PRO A 235 -6.89 1.59 21.68
N ILE A 236 -7.01 2.92 21.66
CA ILE A 236 -5.87 3.84 21.47
C ILE A 236 -4.76 3.57 22.48
N GLY A 237 -5.08 3.35 23.76
CA GLY A 237 -4.07 3.06 24.78
C GLY A 237 -3.21 1.84 24.42
N GLU A 238 -3.85 0.73 24.04
CA GLU A 238 -3.18 -0.51 23.64
C GLU A 238 -2.36 -0.32 22.35
N LEU A 239 -2.92 0.41 21.37
CA LEU A 239 -2.23 0.78 20.14
C LEU A 239 -0.96 1.58 20.42
N MET A 240 -1.06 2.62 21.25
CA MET A 240 0.08 3.47 21.58
C MET A 240 1.15 2.71 22.37
N ASP A 241 0.78 1.77 23.23
CA ASP A 241 1.74 0.89 23.90
C ASP A 241 2.49 -0.01 22.92
N SER A 242 1.81 -0.55 21.90
CA SER A 242 2.46 -1.30 20.81
C SER A 242 3.38 -0.42 19.97
N VAL A 243 2.96 0.81 19.66
CA VAL A 243 3.82 1.77 18.95
C VAL A 243 5.08 2.11 19.75
N ARG A 244 4.97 2.32 21.07
CA ARG A 244 6.14 2.52 21.95
C ARG A 244 7.08 1.33 21.91
N ARG A 245 6.56 0.10 22.05
CA ARG A 245 7.36 -1.13 21.91
C ARG A 245 8.05 -1.23 20.55
N TYR A 246 7.35 -0.89 19.46
CA TYR A 246 7.94 -0.86 18.12
C TYR A 246 9.09 0.13 18.04
N ILE A 247 8.91 1.35 18.55
CA ILE A 247 9.96 2.39 18.54
C ILE A 247 11.14 1.97 19.40
N ASP A 248 10.91 1.45 20.61
CA ASP A 248 11.97 1.00 21.51
C ASP A 248 12.77 -0.17 20.92
N ARG A 249 12.09 -1.11 20.28
CA ARG A 249 12.72 -2.27 19.64
C ARG A 249 13.57 -1.89 18.44
N THR A 250 13.12 -0.93 17.65
CA THR A 250 13.65 -0.67 16.31
C THR A 250 14.46 0.61 16.19
N GLY A 251 14.27 1.55 17.11
CA GLY A 251 14.80 2.91 17.02
C GLY A 251 14.24 3.73 15.85
N ARG A 252 13.15 3.28 15.22
CA ARG A 252 12.61 3.88 13.98
C ARG A 252 11.41 4.77 14.28
N ARG A 253 11.32 5.87 13.54
CA ARG A 253 10.20 6.81 13.60
C ARG A 253 8.93 6.19 12.99
N VAL A 254 7.80 6.37 13.67
CA VAL A 254 6.46 6.00 13.17
C VAL A 254 5.77 7.22 12.57
N THR A 255 5.08 7.05 11.45
CA THR A 255 4.23 8.10 10.88
C THR A 255 2.79 7.85 11.27
N PHE A 256 2.09 8.86 11.79
CA PHE A 256 0.65 8.81 12.00
C PHE A 256 -0.05 9.51 10.85
N GLU A 257 -0.99 8.82 10.22
CA GLU A 257 -1.86 9.39 9.19
C GLU A 257 -3.13 9.92 9.88
N TRP A 258 -3.49 11.17 9.60
CA TRP A 258 -4.66 11.85 10.15
C TRP A 258 -5.54 12.37 9.01
N ALA A 259 -6.62 11.64 8.70
CA ALA A 259 -7.66 12.13 7.81
C ALA A 259 -8.40 13.25 8.55
N LEU A 260 -8.19 14.49 8.11
CA LEU A 260 -8.71 15.69 8.74
C LEU A 260 -10.07 16.04 8.13
N ILE A 261 -11.11 16.03 8.96
CA ILE A 261 -12.53 16.07 8.60
C ILE A 261 -13.15 17.29 9.23
N ALA A 262 -13.77 18.13 8.39
CA ALA A 262 -14.29 19.43 8.80
C ALA A 262 -15.34 19.29 9.91
N HIS A 263 -15.09 19.99 11.01
CA HIS A 263 -15.96 20.06 12.19
C HIS A 263 -16.14 18.75 12.95
N GLU A 264 -15.41 17.69 12.59
CA GLU A 264 -15.45 16.40 13.29
C GLU A 264 -14.16 16.22 14.09
N ASN A 265 -13.00 16.11 13.41
CA ASN A 265 -11.71 15.82 14.05
C ASN A 265 -10.61 16.86 13.72
N ASP A 266 -11.02 18.09 13.39
CA ASP A 266 -10.14 19.17 12.94
C ASP A 266 -10.18 20.41 13.86
N THR A 267 -10.67 20.23 15.08
CA THR A 267 -10.78 21.29 16.09
C THR A 267 -9.43 21.52 16.80
N PRO A 268 -9.22 22.71 17.40
CA PRO A 268 -8.07 22.94 18.27
C PRO A 268 -7.97 21.93 19.42
N GLU A 269 -9.12 21.56 20.00
CA GLU A 269 -9.21 20.59 21.10
C GLU A 269 -8.65 19.22 20.67
N GLU A 270 -9.02 18.74 19.49
CA GLU A 270 -8.48 17.51 18.90
C GLU A 270 -6.97 17.62 18.63
N ALA A 271 -6.50 18.76 18.14
CA ALA A 271 -5.08 18.98 17.90
C ALA A 271 -4.27 18.95 19.21
N HIS A 272 -4.82 19.51 20.29
CA HIS A 272 -4.22 19.46 21.63
C HIS A 272 -4.22 18.03 22.18
N ALA A 273 -5.33 17.30 22.07
CA ALA A 273 -5.44 15.91 22.52
C ALA A 273 -4.46 15.00 21.76
N LEU A 274 -4.35 15.16 20.44
CA LEU A 274 -3.34 14.46 19.63
C LEU A 274 -1.91 14.87 20.03
N GLY A 275 -1.71 16.15 20.31
CA GLY A 275 -0.44 16.70 20.79
C GLY A 275 0.03 15.99 22.07
N GLU A 276 -0.85 15.90 23.06
CA GLU A 276 -0.60 15.24 24.34
C GLU A 276 -0.38 13.72 24.18
N LEU A 277 -1.15 13.07 23.30
CA LEU A 277 -1.04 11.64 23.04
C LEU A 277 0.33 11.24 22.45
N LEU A 278 0.89 12.10 21.61
CA LEU A 278 2.12 11.84 20.84
C LEU A 278 3.36 12.53 21.42
N GLU A 279 3.22 13.35 22.46
CA GLU A 279 4.33 14.09 23.05
C GLU A 279 5.46 13.14 23.49
N GLY A 280 6.70 13.49 23.12
CA GLY A 280 7.90 12.69 23.42
C GLY A 280 8.08 11.44 22.56
N LEU A 281 7.13 11.09 21.69
CA LEU A 281 7.23 9.94 20.80
C LEU A 281 8.08 10.26 19.57
N LEU A 282 8.93 9.32 19.13
CA LEU A 282 9.64 9.44 17.86
C LEU A 282 8.66 9.24 16.70
N CYS A 283 7.96 10.32 16.32
CA CYS A 283 6.90 10.26 15.34
C CYS A 283 6.87 11.43 14.34
N HIS A 284 6.00 11.30 13.35
CA HIS A 284 5.62 12.34 12.40
C HIS A 284 4.12 12.26 12.16
N VAL A 285 3.43 13.38 11.96
CA VAL A 285 2.00 13.37 11.60
C VAL A 285 1.83 13.84 10.15
N ASN A 286 1.22 13.00 9.32
CA ASN A 286 0.71 13.38 8.02
C ASN A 286 -0.76 13.82 8.17
N VAL A 287 -1.00 15.11 8.04
CA VAL A 287 -2.34 15.70 8.03
C VAL A 287 -2.88 15.61 6.60
N ILE A 288 -3.95 14.82 6.41
CA ILE A 288 -4.57 14.54 5.12
C ILE A 288 -5.96 15.17 5.10
N PRO A 289 -6.15 16.34 4.48
CA PRO A 289 -7.50 16.88 4.28
C PRO A 289 -8.38 15.86 3.57
N LEU A 290 -9.56 15.59 4.13
CA LEU A 290 -10.44 14.52 3.66
C LEU A 290 -10.71 14.62 2.14
N ASN A 291 -10.56 13.47 1.46
CA ASN A 291 -11.00 13.32 0.08
C ASN A 291 -12.46 12.86 0.06
N PRO A 292 -13.31 13.42 -0.82
CA PRO A 292 -14.71 13.05 -0.87
C PRO A 292 -14.88 11.58 -1.30
N THR A 293 -15.75 10.85 -0.62
CA THR A 293 -16.16 9.48 -0.99
C THR A 293 -17.69 9.42 -1.04
N ALA A 294 -18.24 8.51 -1.86
CA ALA A 294 -19.68 8.45 -2.08
C ALA A 294 -20.49 8.01 -0.82
N GLY A 295 -19.87 7.23 0.07
CA GLY A 295 -20.56 6.67 1.25
C GLY A 295 -20.31 7.39 2.57
N TYR A 296 -19.62 8.54 2.56
CA TYR A 296 -19.35 9.31 3.77
C TYR A 296 -19.62 10.80 3.56
N THR A 297 -20.32 11.42 4.51
CA THR A 297 -20.82 12.80 4.39
C THR A 297 -19.87 13.85 4.93
N GLY A 298 -18.72 13.46 5.51
CA GLY A 298 -17.73 14.39 6.01
C GLY A 298 -17.13 15.24 4.89
N HIS A 299 -16.65 16.43 5.24
CA HIS A 299 -16.11 17.40 4.29
C HIS A 299 -14.63 17.69 4.56
N LYS A 300 -13.95 18.21 3.54
CA LYS A 300 -12.60 18.76 3.72
C LYS A 300 -12.67 20.02 4.60
N PRO A 301 -11.73 20.23 5.53
CA PRO A 301 -11.58 21.49 6.24
C PRO A 301 -11.15 22.64 5.32
N ASP A 302 -11.44 23.86 5.75
CA ASP A 302 -10.83 25.07 5.20
C ASP A 302 -9.35 25.16 5.55
N ARG A 303 -8.58 25.80 4.68
CA ARG A 303 -7.12 25.91 4.81
C ARG A 303 -6.67 26.43 6.18
N ASP A 304 -7.34 27.46 6.71
CA ASP A 304 -7.01 28.05 8.01
C ASP A 304 -7.17 27.06 9.17
N ARG A 305 -8.09 26.09 9.07
CA ARG A 305 -8.26 25.02 10.06
C ARG A 305 -7.12 24.02 9.97
N VAL A 306 -6.77 23.61 8.75
CA VAL A 306 -5.63 22.70 8.51
C VAL A 306 -4.32 23.31 9.02
N ASP A 307 -4.06 24.57 8.67
CA ASP A 307 -2.84 25.27 9.06
C ASP A 307 -2.78 25.47 10.58
N ARG A 308 -3.92 25.76 11.23
CA ARG A 308 -4.02 25.86 12.69
C ARG A 308 -3.79 24.53 13.39
N PHE A 309 -4.38 23.44 12.90
CA PHE A 309 -4.19 22.10 13.44
C PHE A 309 -2.71 21.70 13.41
N ALA A 310 -2.04 21.90 12.26
CA ALA A 310 -0.62 21.64 12.12
C ALA A 310 0.25 22.55 13.02
N ALA A 311 -0.14 23.82 13.20
CA ALA A 311 0.56 24.75 14.08
C ALA A 311 0.47 24.34 15.57
N ILE A 312 -0.66 23.82 16.01
CA ILE A 312 -0.83 23.30 17.38
C ILE A 312 0.05 22.06 17.57
N LEU A 313 0.05 21.08 16.67
CA LEU A 313 0.95 19.92 16.79
C LEU A 313 2.43 20.33 16.89
N LYS A 314 2.81 21.36 16.13
CA LYS A 314 4.17 21.91 16.18
C LYS A 314 4.51 22.51 17.54
N SER A 315 3.56 23.07 18.30
CA SER A 315 3.83 23.60 19.64
C SER A 315 4.15 22.50 20.68
N TYR A 316 3.71 21.26 20.44
CA TYR A 316 4.11 20.05 21.19
C TYR A 316 5.42 19.42 20.66
N GLY A 317 6.10 20.08 19.71
CA GLY A 317 7.32 19.55 19.09
C GLY A 317 7.08 18.40 18.10
N ILE A 318 5.83 18.14 17.72
CA ILE A 318 5.49 17.07 16.78
C ILE A 318 5.62 17.61 15.35
N PRO A 319 6.51 17.02 14.51
CA PRO A 319 6.60 17.41 13.12
C PRO A 319 5.32 17.00 12.38
N ALA A 320 4.66 17.94 11.70
CA ALA A 320 3.45 17.69 10.93
C ALA A 320 3.60 18.14 9.47
N THR A 321 3.20 17.30 8.52
CA THR A 321 3.15 17.63 7.09
C THR A 321 1.72 17.60 6.59
N ILE A 322 1.30 18.66 5.92
CA ILE A 322 0.01 18.67 5.21
C ILE A 322 0.22 17.98 3.87
N ARG A 323 -0.45 16.85 3.65
CA ARG A 323 -0.36 16.09 2.40
C ARG A 323 -1.08 16.83 1.28
N VAL A 324 -0.36 17.06 0.18
CA VAL A 324 -0.94 17.59 -1.07
C VAL A 324 -1.87 16.53 -1.66
N ARG A 325 -3.09 16.93 -2.01
CA ARG A 325 -4.08 16.07 -2.66
C ARG A 325 -3.66 15.82 -4.11
N ARG A 326 -3.63 14.54 -4.52
CA ARG A 326 -3.27 14.11 -5.88
C ARG A 326 -4.33 13.16 -6.42
N GLY A 327 -4.64 13.26 -7.72
CA GLY A 327 -5.57 12.39 -8.43
C GLY A 327 -7.01 12.36 -7.94
N ILE A 328 -7.51 13.44 -7.34
CA ILE A 328 -8.89 13.51 -6.82
C ILE A 328 -9.92 13.46 -7.95
N ASP A 329 -9.60 14.09 -9.07
CA ASP A 329 -10.38 14.12 -10.30
C ASP A 329 -10.59 12.73 -10.92
N ILE A 330 -9.69 11.79 -10.66
CA ILE A 330 -9.77 10.40 -11.12
C ILE A 330 -10.08 9.40 -10.00
N ASN A 331 -10.53 9.88 -8.82
CA ASN A 331 -10.78 9.05 -7.63
C ASN A 331 -9.57 8.16 -7.25
N ALA A 332 -8.37 8.73 -7.23
CA ALA A 332 -7.11 8.08 -6.87
C ALA A 332 -6.53 8.58 -5.54
N GLY A 333 -7.20 9.53 -4.87
CA GLY A 333 -6.80 10.00 -3.55
C GLY A 333 -6.95 8.92 -2.48
N CYS A 334 -6.21 9.07 -1.36
CA CYS A 334 -6.34 8.19 -0.21
C CYS A 334 -7.82 8.04 0.20
N GLY A 335 -8.26 6.79 0.35
CA GLY A 335 -9.64 6.44 0.72
C GLY A 335 -10.66 6.43 -0.42
N GLN A 336 -10.32 6.84 -1.64
CA GLN A 336 -11.27 6.91 -2.77
C GLN A 336 -11.32 5.64 -3.63
N LEU A 337 -10.42 4.69 -3.40
CA LEU A 337 -10.29 3.51 -4.25
C LEU A 337 -11.53 2.62 -4.15
N LYS A 338 -12.22 2.48 -5.29
CA LYS A 338 -13.50 1.79 -5.43
C LYS A 338 -13.65 1.21 -6.83
N THR A 339 -13.94 -0.09 -6.90
CA THR A 339 -13.94 -0.82 -8.18
C THR A 339 -15.27 -0.77 -8.94
N ASP A 340 -16.24 0.04 -8.49
CA ASP A 340 -17.61 0.09 -9.03
C ASP A 340 -17.73 0.77 -10.41
N VAL A 341 -16.62 1.18 -11.01
CA VAL A 341 -16.60 1.93 -12.27
C VAL A 341 -17.15 1.11 -13.46
N LEU A 342 -17.42 -0.20 -13.31
CA LEU A 342 -18.03 -1.04 -14.37
C LEU A 342 -19.55 -0.83 -14.55
N ARG A 343 -20.24 -0.09 -13.67
CA ARG A 343 -21.69 0.15 -13.80
C ARG A 343 -22.08 1.34 -14.68
N GLU A 344 -21.17 2.27 -14.97
CA GLU A 344 -21.47 3.49 -15.75
C GLU A 344 -21.36 3.31 -17.27
N GLY A 345 -21.11 2.09 -17.77
CA GLY A 345 -20.97 1.79 -19.20
C GLY A 345 -21.97 0.78 -19.78
N GLN A 346 -23.02 0.42 -19.03
CA GLN A 346 -24.06 -0.54 -19.47
C GLN A 346 -25.49 -0.04 -19.26
N ALA A 347 -25.71 1.28 -19.27
CA ALA A 347 -27.04 1.88 -19.31
C ALA A 347 -27.36 2.42 -20.71
#